data_AF-A0A653DZY6-F1
#
_entry.id   AF-A0A653DZY6-F1
#
_cell.length_a   1.000
_cell.length_b   1.000
_cell.length_c   1.000
_cell.angle_alpha   90.00
_cell.angle_beta   90.00
_cell.angle_gamma   90.00
#
_symmetry.space_group_name_H-M   'P 1'
#
loop_
_entity.id
_entity.type
_entity.pdbx_description
1 polymer ?
#
loop_
_entity_poly.entity_id
_entity_poly.type
_entity_poly.pdbx_seq_one_letter_code
_entity_poly.pdbx_strand_id
1 'polypeptide(L)'
;MLADRPAQHLQRQRLLIDSARLQQLLTVNGLEPSGGCALFQRVELANAAQLHGFLAERGVLVRLFNTPPGIRFGLPADEPGWQRLARGLSDFQQRYK
;
A
#
# COMPACT_ATOMS: atom_id res chain seq x y z
N MET A 1 -13.36 -7.63 -28.98
CA MET A 1 -13.99 -7.77 -27.64
C MET A 1 -13.07 -8.66 -26.81
N LEU A 2 -12.36 -8.15 -25.79
CA LEU A 2 -11.38 -8.94 -25.01
C LEU A 2 -12.12 -9.93 -24.08
N ALA A 3 -12.35 -11.16 -24.56
CA ALA A 3 -13.05 -12.23 -23.85
C ALA A 3 -12.10 -13.21 -23.14
N ASP A 4 -10.96 -12.73 -22.64
CA ASP A 4 -9.99 -13.58 -21.92
C ASP A 4 -10.40 -13.80 -20.46
N ARG A 5 -11.48 -14.57 -20.27
CA ARG A 5 -12.08 -14.85 -18.95
C ARG A 5 -11.10 -15.59 -18.01
N PRO A 6 -10.31 -16.59 -18.47
CA PRO A 6 -9.32 -17.25 -17.62
C PRO A 6 -8.26 -16.29 -17.09
N ALA A 7 -7.68 -15.43 -17.94
CA ALA A 7 -6.70 -14.44 -17.50
C ALA A 7 -7.31 -13.43 -16.50
N GLN A 8 -8.56 -13.02 -16.71
CA GLN A 8 -9.27 -12.14 -15.76
C GLN A 8 -9.50 -12.80 -14.40
N HIS A 9 -9.82 -14.10 -14.35
CA HIS A 9 -9.98 -14.83 -13.10
C HIS A 9 -8.66 -14.94 -12.33
N LEU A 10 -7.58 -15.34 -13.01
CA LEU A 10 -6.25 -15.42 -12.41
C LEU A 10 -5.79 -14.06 -11.88
N GLN A 11 -6.02 -12.99 -12.65
CA GLN A 11 -5.67 -11.63 -12.23
C GLN A 11 -6.44 -11.21 -10.97
N ARG A 12 -7.75 -11.49 -10.88
CA ARG A 12 -8.55 -11.18 -9.68
C ARG A 12 -8.03 -11.93 -8.45
N GLN A 13 -7.68 -13.21 -8.58
CA GLN A 13 -7.11 -13.99 -7.47
C GLN A 13 -5.78 -13.40 -7.00
N ARG A 14 -4.90 -13.04 -7.93
CA ARG A 14 -3.61 -12.38 -7.61
C ARG A 14 -3.83 -11.07 -6.85
N LEU A 15 -4.75 -10.22 -7.32
CA LEU A 15 -5.10 -8.96 -6.66
C LEU A 15 -5.61 -9.16 -5.22
N LEU A 16 -6.41 -10.20 -4.96
CA LEU A 16 -6.88 -10.50 -3.61
C LEU A 16 -5.74 -10.93 -2.69
N ILE A 17 -4.83 -11.79 -3.17
CA ILE A 17 -3.65 -12.23 -2.41
C ILE A 17 -2.72 -11.05 -2.10
N ASP A 18 -2.41 -10.26 -3.12
CA ASP A 18 -1.55 -9.08 -2.99
C ASP A 18 -2.18 -8.03 -2.08
N SER A 19 -3.49 -7.82 -2.17
CA SER A 19 -4.22 -6.93 -1.26
C SER A 19 -4.15 -7.40 0.19
N ALA A 20 -4.31 -8.68 0.46
CA ALA A 20 -4.19 -9.24 1.80
C ALA A 20 -2.75 -9.08 2.34
N ARG A 21 -1.75 -9.34 1.48
CA ARG A 21 -0.33 -9.11 1.81
C ARG A 21 -0.07 -7.63 2.16
N LEU A 22 -0.62 -6.69 1.40
CA LEU A 22 -0.51 -5.27 1.67
C LEU A 22 -1.16 -4.89 3.00
N GLN A 23 -2.38 -5.39 3.23
CA GLN A 23 -3.10 -5.15 4.48
C GLN A 23 -2.28 -5.61 5.69
N GLN A 24 -1.76 -6.83 5.66
CA GLN A 24 -0.92 -7.36 6.73
C GLN A 24 0.35 -6.53 6.91
N LEU A 25 1.03 -6.14 5.83
CA LEU A 25 2.24 -5.33 5.89
C LEU A 25 2.00 -3.97 6.56
N LEU A 26 0.86 -3.34 6.28
CA LEU A 26 0.49 -2.06 6.90
C LEU A 26 0.21 -2.26 8.40
N THR A 27 -0.61 -3.25 8.75
CA THR A 27 -0.97 -3.57 10.15
C THR A 27 0.26 -3.86 11.01
N VAL A 28 1.23 -4.66 10.54
CA VAL A 28 2.44 -4.96 11.34
C VAL A 28 3.33 -3.72 11.58
N ASN A 29 3.21 -2.68 10.74
CA ASN A 29 3.90 -1.40 10.92
C ASN A 29 3.04 -0.37 11.68
N GLY A 30 1.92 -0.78 12.29
CA GLY A 30 1.03 0.07 13.08
C GLY A 30 0.15 1.00 12.24
N LEU A 31 -0.01 0.71 10.95
CA LEU A 31 -0.87 1.45 10.03
C LEU A 31 -2.15 0.63 9.79
N GLU A 32 -3.21 0.94 10.53
CA GLU A 32 -4.49 0.24 10.38
C GLU A 32 -5.23 0.70 9.13
N PRO A 33 -5.52 -0.20 8.17
CA PRO A 33 -6.28 0.16 6.98
C PRO A 33 -7.71 0.58 7.34
N SER A 34 -8.08 1.81 7.03
CA SER A 34 -9.44 2.36 7.26
C SER A 34 -10.42 1.97 6.16
N GLY A 35 -9.92 1.46 5.04
CA GLY A 35 -10.72 0.96 3.92
C GLY A 35 -9.85 0.54 2.75
N GLY A 36 -10.40 -0.19 1.80
CA GLY A 36 -9.62 -0.68 0.67
C GLY A 36 -10.42 -1.60 -0.24
N CYS A 37 -9.76 -2.04 -1.30
CA CYS A 37 -10.26 -3.10 -2.19
C CYS A 37 -9.07 -3.90 -2.73
N ALA A 38 -9.34 -4.88 -3.59
CA ALA A 38 -8.30 -5.74 -4.15
C ALA A 38 -7.17 -4.99 -4.89
N LEU A 39 -7.31 -3.70 -5.20
CA LEU A 39 -6.31 -2.90 -5.91
C LEU A 39 -5.49 -1.97 -4.99
N PHE A 40 -5.98 -1.69 -3.79
CA PHE A 40 -5.34 -0.72 -2.90
C PHE A 40 -5.82 -0.84 -1.45
N GLN A 41 -4.99 -0.37 -0.53
CA GLN A 41 -5.36 -0.16 0.87
C GLN A 41 -5.25 1.33 1.21
N ARG A 42 -6.22 1.86 1.96
CA ARG A 42 -6.23 3.24 2.47
C ARG A 42 -6.02 3.19 3.98
N VAL A 43 -5.16 4.06 4.47
CA VAL A 43 -4.89 4.28 5.89
C VAL A 43 -5.17 5.75 6.18
N GLU A 44 -5.93 6.01 7.24
CA GLU A 44 -6.15 7.36 7.75
C GLU A 44 -5.20 7.62 8.90
N LEU A 45 -4.46 8.73 8.83
CA LEU A 45 -3.43 9.09 9.79
C LEU A 45 -3.18 10.60 9.76
N ALA A 46 -3.02 11.20 10.93
CA ALA A 46 -2.80 12.64 11.05
C ALA A 46 -1.49 13.11 10.39
N ASN A 47 -0.44 12.29 10.45
CA ASN A 47 0.88 12.55 9.88
C ASN A 47 1.04 12.01 8.44
N ALA A 48 -0.05 11.90 7.66
CA ALA A 48 -0.04 11.36 6.31
C ALA A 48 0.96 12.06 5.37
N ALA A 49 1.09 13.39 5.45
CA ALA A 49 2.04 14.14 4.61
C ALA A 49 3.50 13.77 4.90
N GLN A 50 3.83 13.51 6.17
CA GLN A 50 5.18 13.12 6.60
C GLN A 50 5.54 11.73 6.10
N LEU A 51 4.64 10.75 6.27
CA LEU A 51 4.86 9.39 5.75
C LEU A 51 4.94 9.38 4.21
N HIS A 52 4.10 10.17 3.53
CA HIS A 52 4.15 10.31 2.08
C HIS A 52 5.52 10.83 1.61
N GLY A 53 6.03 11.91 2.21
CA GLY A 53 7.36 12.45 1.87
C GLY A 53 8.48 11.44 2.11
N PHE A 54 8.45 10.78 3.27
CA PHE A 54 9.45 9.79 3.65
C PHE A 54 9.52 8.58 2.70
N LEU A 55 8.37 8.12 2.22
CA LEU A 55 8.27 7.04 1.24
C LEU A 55 8.69 7.50 -0.16
N ALA A 56 8.32 8.73 -0.56
CA ALA A 56 8.69 9.28 -1.86
C ALA A 56 10.23 9.40 -2.02
N GLU A 57 10.93 9.84 -0.97
CA GLU A 57 12.40 9.89 -0.93
C GLU A 57 13.06 8.51 -1.13
N ARG A 58 12.34 7.43 -0.82
CA ARG A 58 12.79 6.02 -0.97
C ARG A 58 12.30 5.38 -2.26
N GLY A 59 11.75 6.15 -3.19
CA GLY A 59 11.22 5.66 -4.47
C GLY A 59 9.92 4.89 -4.32
N VAL A 60 9.15 5.13 -3.25
CA VAL A 60 7.83 4.54 -3.02
C VAL A 60 6.78 5.64 -3.13
N LEU A 61 6.15 5.74 -4.30
CA LEU A 61 5.11 6.74 -4.54
C LEU A 61 3.75 6.21 -4.11
N VAL A 62 3.09 6.94 -3.21
CA VAL A 62 1.75 6.65 -2.70
C VAL A 62 0.84 7.87 -2.89
N ARG A 63 -0.48 7.70 -2.83
CA ARG A 63 -1.41 8.81 -3.00
C ARG A 63 -1.74 9.43 -1.63
N LEU A 64 -1.36 10.67 -1.41
CA LEU A 64 -1.76 11.47 -0.23
C LEU A 64 -3.18 12.04 -0.40
N PHE A 65 -3.93 12.08 0.70
CA PHE A 65 -5.21 12.76 0.84
C PHE A 65 -5.15 13.71 2.04
N ASN A 66 -5.78 14.87 1.92
CA ASN A 66 -5.76 15.91 2.95
C ASN A 66 -7.05 15.93 3.81
N THR A 67 -8.16 15.38 3.31
CA THR A 67 -9.47 15.44 4.01
C THR A 67 -10.31 14.17 3.76
N PRO A 68 -10.50 13.30 4.77
CA PRO A 68 -9.67 13.20 5.98
C PRO A 68 -8.22 12.83 5.62
N PRO A 69 -7.23 13.24 6.44
CA PRO A 69 -5.82 13.00 6.13
C PRO A 69 -5.53 11.51 6.09
N GLY A 70 -4.91 11.07 4.99
CA GLY A 70 -4.70 9.65 4.76
C GLY A 70 -3.81 9.36 3.56
N ILE A 71 -3.38 8.12 3.46
CA ILE A 71 -2.60 7.61 2.34
C ILE A 71 -3.31 6.42 1.73
N ARG A 72 -3.37 6.39 0.40
CA ARG A 72 -3.74 5.18 -0.34
C ARG A 72 -2.48 4.53 -0.92
N PHE A 73 -2.23 3.31 -0.47
CA PHE A 73 -1.20 2.41 -0.93
C PHE A 73 -1.73 1.57 -2.08
N GLY A 74 -1.08 1.63 -3.24
CA GLY A 74 -1.32 0.70 -4.34
C GLY A 74 -0.55 -0.60 -4.14
N LEU A 75 -0.89 -1.62 -4.93
CA LEU A 75 -0.11 -2.86 -4.97
C LEU A 75 1.23 -2.63 -5.69
N PRO A 76 2.36 -3.02 -5.08
CA PRO A 76 3.62 -3.11 -5.78
C PRO A 76 3.53 -4.11 -6.96
N ALA A 77 4.20 -3.79 -8.07
CA ALA A 77 4.16 -4.61 -9.28
C ALA A 77 4.98 -5.91 -9.16
N ASP A 78 6.02 -5.90 -8.31
CA ASP A 78 7.01 -6.95 -8.18
C ASP A 78 7.59 -7.05 -6.77
N GLU A 79 8.30 -8.14 -6.49
CA GLU A 79 8.92 -8.40 -5.19
C GLU A 79 9.92 -7.30 -4.76
N PRO A 80 10.77 -6.73 -5.64
CA PRO A 80 11.55 -5.55 -5.32
C PRO A 80 10.71 -4.36 -4.84
N GLY A 81 9.56 -4.10 -5.47
CA GLY A 81 8.60 -3.08 -5.03
C GLY A 81 8.06 -3.36 -3.63
N TRP A 82 7.71 -4.62 -3.34
CA TRP A 82 7.28 -5.06 -2.02
C TRP A 82 8.35 -4.82 -0.95
N GLN A 83 9.60 -5.18 -1.24
CA GLN A 83 10.72 -4.98 -0.32
C GLN A 83 10.99 -3.50 -0.04
N ARG A 84 10.93 -2.63 -1.08
CA ARG A 84 11.08 -1.18 -0.90
C ARG A 84 9.98 -0.61 -0.01
N LEU A 85 8.73 -1.00 -0.24
CA LEU A 85 7.61 -0.57 0.61
C LEU A 85 7.80 -1.05 2.05
N ALA A 86 8.08 -2.34 2.27
CA ALA A 86 8.26 -2.91 3.60
C ALA A 86 9.41 -2.23 4.37
N ARG A 87 10.54 -1.99 3.70
CA ARG A 87 11.67 -1.26 4.28
C ARG A 87 11.31 0.19 4.60
N GLY A 88 10.65 0.89 3.68
CA GLY A 88 10.21 2.26 3.90
C GLY A 88 9.27 2.41 5.08
N LEU A 89 8.33 1.47 5.25
CA LEU A 89 7.42 1.46 6.40
C LEU A 89 8.15 1.16 7.71
N SER A 90 9.05 0.17 7.73
CA SER A 90 9.81 -0.18 8.93
C SER A 90 10.76 0.93 9.35
N ASP A 91 11.50 1.53 8.41
CA ASP A 91 12.38 2.67 8.67
C ASP A 91 11.60 3.87 9.23
N PHE A 92 10.39 4.12 8.71
CA PHE A 92 9.52 5.19 9.21
C PHE A 92 9.08 4.90 10.65
N GLN A 93 8.62 3.68 10.91
CA GLN A 93 8.19 3.26 12.25
C GLN A 93 9.34 3.34 13.27
N GLN A 94 10.58 3.05 12.87
CA GLN A 94 11.75 3.18 13.74
C GLN A 94 12.13 4.64 13.99
N ARG A 95 12.00 5.51 12.98
CA ARG A 95 12.38 6.93 13.08
C ARG A 95 11.36 7.78 13.85
N TYR A 96 10.08 7.42 13.79
CA TYR A 96 8.97 8.17 14.38
C TYR A 96 8.22 7.38 15.46
N LYS A 97 8.87 6.36 16.03
CA LYS A 97 8.46 5.71 17.28
C LYS A 97 8.62 6.65 18.46
#